data_AF-A0A257TUR9-F1
#
_entry.id   AF-A0A257TUR9-F1
#
_cell.length_a   1.000
_cell.length_b   1.000
_cell.length_c   1.000
_cell.angle_alpha   90.00
_cell.angle_beta   90.00
_cell.angle_gamma   90.00
#
_symmetry.space_group_name_H-M   'P 1'
#
loop_
_entity.id
_entity.type
_entity.pdbx_description
1 polymer ?
#
loop_
_entity_poly.entity_id
_entity_poly.type
_entity_poly.pdbx_seq_one_letter_code
_entity_poly.pdbx_strand_id
1 'polypeptide(L)' 'MNPVRQDLLNVLAELSAAMPDVRFGQLIANLSTLARGLSAEGLWDAEDEELLAAAQEQLTYFAEHAEKPE' A
#
# COMPACT_ATOMS: atom_id res chain seq x y z
N MET A 1 -11.14 16.58 -4.01
CA MET A 1 -10.65 15.21 -3.74
C MET A 1 -11.04 14.85 -2.31
N ASN A 2 -11.44 13.62 -2.02
CA ASN A 2 -11.64 13.15 -0.63
C ASN A 2 -10.27 13.25 0.10
N PRO A 3 -10.18 13.84 1.30
CA PRO A 3 -8.94 13.87 2.09
C PRO A 3 -8.28 12.50 2.25
N VAL A 4 -9.05 11.45 2.55
CA VAL A 4 -8.54 10.07 2.72
C VAL A 4 -7.88 9.58 1.43
N ARG A 5 -8.51 9.83 0.28
CA ARG A 5 -7.95 9.46 -1.02
C ARG A 5 -6.65 10.21 -1.31
N GLN A 6 -6.55 11.48 -0.91
CA GLN A 6 -5.33 12.25 -1.08
C GLN A 6 -4.19 11.67 -0.22
N ASP A 7 -4.48 11.32 1.02
CA ASP A 7 -3.51 10.72 1.93
C ASP A 7 -3.05 9.35 1.42
N LEU A 8 -3.98 8.51 0.94
CA LEU A 8 -3.67 7.23 0.30
C LEU A 8 -2.72 7.41 -0.89
N LEU A 9 -3.01 8.36 -1.79
CA LEU A 9 -2.15 8.64 -2.94
C LEU A 9 -0.75 9.11 -2.53
N ASN A 10 -0.63 9.89 -1.44
CA ASN A 10 0.67 10.31 -0.92
C ASN A 10 1.48 9.11 -0.39
N VAL A 11 0.86 8.24 0.42
CA VAL A 11 1.53 7.04 0.95
C VAL A 11 1.89 6.06 -0.17
N LEU A 12 1.05 5.92 -1.20
CA LEU A 12 1.37 5.11 -2.38
C LEU A 12 2.58 5.63 -3.15
N ALA A 13 2.77 6.95 -3.22
CA ALA A 13 3.95 7.55 -3.82
C ALA A 13 5.21 7.23 -3.00
N GLU A 14 5.13 7.30 -1.66
CA GLU A 14 6.23 6.93 -0.76
C GLU A 14 6.59 5.44 -0.88
N LEU A 15 5.60 4.54 -0.90
CA LEU A 15 5.81 3.11 -1.10
C LEU A 15 6.43 2.80 -2.46
N SER A 16 6.02 3.51 -3.51
CA SER A 16 6.59 3.34 -4.86
C SER A 16 8.06 3.78 -4.92
N ALA A 17 8.43 4.82 -4.16
CA ALA A 17 9.82 5.25 -4.02
C ALA A 17 10.66 4.28 -3.18
N ALA A 18 10.07 3.71 -2.13
CA ALA A 18 10.72 2.72 -1.26
C ALA A 18 10.90 1.34 -1.92
N MET A 19 10.01 0.97 -2.85
CA MET A 19 10.00 -0.31 -3.54
C MET A 19 9.91 -0.16 -5.06
N PRO A 20 10.96 0.38 -5.73
CA PRO A 20 10.91 0.63 -7.16
C PRO A 20 10.74 -0.64 -8.01
N ASP A 21 11.13 -1.81 -7.47
CA ASP A 21 11.03 -3.10 -8.16
C ASP A 21 9.61 -3.71 -8.12
N VAL A 22 8.74 -3.24 -7.23
CA VAL A 22 7.36 -3.71 -7.14
C VAL A 22 6.51 -2.96 -8.17
N ARG A 23 5.98 -3.69 -9.15
CA ARG A 23 5.05 -3.12 -10.14
C ARG A 23 3.83 -2.53 -9.43
N PHE A 24 3.36 -1.36 -9.88
CA PHE A 24 2.24 -0.66 -9.23
C PHE A 24 0.98 -1.54 -9.07
N GLY A 25 0.57 -2.30 -10.08
CA GLY A 25 -0.58 -3.21 -9.95
C GLY A 25 -0.38 -4.32 -8.90
N GLN A 26 0.86 -4.78 -8.71
CA GLN A 26 1.20 -5.73 -7.65
C GLN A 26 1.10 -5.07 -6.27
N LEU A 27 1.56 -3.82 -6.15
CA LEU A 27 1.43 -3.05 -4.91
C LEU A 27 -0.04 -2.95 -4.49
N ILE A 28 -0.93 -2.55 -5.40
CA ILE A 28 -2.36 -2.43 -5.09
C ILE A 28 -2.98 -3.78 -4.70
N ALA A 29 -2.65 -4.86 -5.41
CA ALA A 29 -3.13 -6.21 -5.06
C ALA A 29 -2.65 -6.67 -3.66
N ASN A 30 -1.40 -6.36 -3.29
CA ASN A 30 -0.87 -6.67 -1.98
C ASN A 30 -1.59 -5.88 -0.88
N LEU A 31 -1.81 -4.58 -1.09
CA LEU A 31 -2.51 -3.73 -0.11
C LEU A 31 -3.96 -4.17 0.10
N SER A 32 -4.66 -4.50 -0.98
CA SER A 32 -6.00 -5.09 -0.90
C SER A 32 -5.98 -6.42 -0.13
N THR A 33 -4.99 -7.28 -0.39
CA THR A 33 -4.83 -8.55 0.33
C THR A 33 -4.56 -8.33 1.82
N LEU A 34 -3.75 -7.33 2.17
CA LEU A 34 -3.48 -6.97 3.57
C LEU A 34 -4.74 -6.43 4.26
N ALA A 35 -5.52 -5.60 3.57
CA ALA A 35 -6.75 -5.01 4.09
C ALA A 35 -7.89 -6.01 4.28
N ARG A 36 -8.11 -6.92 3.31
CA ARG A 36 -9.34 -7.74 3.23
C ARG A 36 -9.10 -9.23 3.02
N GLY A 37 -7.85 -9.67 2.96
CA GLY A 37 -7.46 -11.04 2.64
C GLY A 37 -7.47 -11.34 1.14
N LEU A 38 -7.00 -12.53 0.78
CA LEU A 38 -6.82 -12.93 -0.62
C LEU A 38 -8.17 -13.29 -1.28
N SER A 39 -8.79 -12.33 -1.94
CA SER A 39 -10.00 -12.53 -2.75
C SER A 39 -10.05 -11.54 -3.93
N ALA A 40 -10.72 -11.91 -5.01
CA ALA A 40 -10.88 -11.02 -6.16
C ALA A 40 -11.80 -9.84 -5.82
N GLU A 41 -12.85 -10.12 -5.03
CA GLU A 41 -13.80 -9.14 -4.49
C GLU A 41 -13.08 -8.15 -3.57
N GLY A 42 -12.13 -8.62 -2.76
CA GLY A 42 -11.31 -7.79 -1.90
C GLY A 42 -10.58 -6.66 -2.63
N LEU A 43 -10.24 -6.84 -3.91
CA LEU A 43 -9.59 -5.81 -4.73
C LEU A 43 -10.57 -4.75 -5.25
N TRP A 44 -11.79 -5.16 -5.57
CA TRP A 44 -12.82 -4.26 -6.11
C TRP A 44 -13.56 -3.48 -5.01
N ASP A 45 -13.77 -4.11 -3.87
CA ASP A 45 -14.58 -3.60 -2.75
C ASP A 45 -13.72 -2.94 -1.66
N ALA A 46 -12.41 -2.80 -1.86
CA ALA A 46 -11.55 -2.14 -0.88
C ALA A 46 -11.83 -0.63 -0.87
N GLU A 47 -12.13 -0.10 0.31
CA GLU A 47 -12.37 1.33 0.51
C GLU A 47 -11.05 2.09 0.70
N ASP A 48 -11.08 3.42 0.46
CA ASP A 48 -9.90 4.28 0.56
C ASP A 48 -9.26 4.20 1.97
N GLU A 49 -10.08 4.13 3.03
CA GLU A 49 -9.64 4.02 4.43
C GLU A 49 -8.93 2.69 4.72
N GLU A 50 -9.45 1.58 4.18
CA GLU A 50 -8.87 0.24 4.36
C GLU A 50 -7.51 0.16 3.66
N LEU A 51 -7.42 0.69 2.44
CA LEU A 51 -6.16 0.75 1.68
C LEU A 51 -5.15 1.70 2.33
N LEU A 52 -5.60 2.82 2.91
CA LEU A 52 -4.72 3.75 3.61
C LEU A 52 -4.09 3.10 4.84
N ALA A 53 -4.87 2.39 5.64
CA ALA A 53 -4.37 1.66 6.81
C ALA A 53 -3.33 0.60 6.40
N ALA A 54 -3.65 -0.22 5.39
CA ALA A 54 -2.73 -1.22 4.85
C ALA A 54 -1.44 -0.59 4.29
N ALA A 55 -1.54 0.55 3.59
CA ALA A 55 -0.39 1.24 3.03
C ALA A 55 0.54 1.80 4.11
N GLN A 56 -0.02 2.36 5.18
CA GLN A 56 0.75 2.87 6.32
C GLN A 56 1.46 1.74 7.09
N GLU A 57 0.78 0.61 7.29
CA GLU A 57 1.38 -0.59 7.89
C GLU A 57 2.55 -1.09 7.03
N GLN A 58 2.32 -1.25 5.73
CA GLN A 58 3.35 -1.70 4.79
C GLN A 58 4.56 -0.75 4.76
N LEU A 59 4.33 0.57 4.78
CA LEU A 59 5.41 1.56 4.77
C LEU A 59 6.22 1.50 6.07
N THR A 60 5.54 1.32 7.21
CA THR A 60 6.19 1.16 8.52
C THR A 60 7.05 -0.10 8.53
N TYR A 61 6.51 -1.22 8.06
CA TYR A 61 7.25 -2.47 7.94
C TYR A 61 8.54 -2.30 7.13
N PHE A 62 8.49 -1.61 5.99
CA PHE A 62 9.70 -1.34 5.20
C PHE A 62 10.64 -0.36 5.86
N ALA A 63 10.15 0.68 6.52
CA ALA A 63 11.01 1.62 7.24
C ALA A 63 11.81 0.88 8.34
N GLU A 64 11.22 -0.13 8.97
CA GLU A 64 11.85 -0.95 10.01
C GLU A 64 12.81 -2.01 9.45
N HIS A 65 12.51 -2.55 8.26
CA HIS A 65 13.23 -3.68 7.64
C HIS A 65 14.02 -3.32 6.39
N ALA A 66 14.17 -2.03 6.06
CA ALA A 66 15.03 -1.57 4.99
C ALA A 66 16.46 -2.01 5.28
N GLU A 67 16.96 -2.99 4.52
CA GLU A 67 18.36 -3.38 4.58
C GLU A 67 19.23 -2.15 4.30
N LYS A 68 20.21 -1.91 5.19
CA LYS A 68 21.24 -0.92 4.92
C LYS A 68 22.03 -1.40 3.69
N PRO A 69 22.22 -0.56 2.66
CA PRO A 69 23.07 -0.95 1.55
C PRO A 69 24.49 -1.23 2.09
N GLU A 70 25.06 -2.37 1.68
CA GLU A 70 26.46 -2.74 1.92
C GLU A 70 27.44 -1.72 1.30
#